data_AF-A0A6V6YVW1-F1
#
_entry.id   AF-A0A6V6YVW1-F1
#
_cell.length_a   1.000
_cell.length_b   1.000
_cell.length_c   1.000
_cell.angle_alpha   90.00
_cell.angle_beta   90.00
_cell.angle_gamma   90.00
#
_symmetry.space_group_name_H-M   'P 1'
#
loop_
_entity.id
_entity.type
_entity.pdbx_description
1 polymer ?
#
loop_
_entity_poly.entity_id
_entity_poly.type
_entity_poly.pdbx_seq_one_letter_code
_entity_poly.pdbx_strand_id
1 'polypeptide(L)' 'MLDYTILILEKVSFAPLLFSKELQKAMHTLTPEEIQKLGKWFLDYSQSHTELDEFKILFLN' A
#
# COMPACT_ATOMS: atom_id res chain seq x y z
N MET A 1 -9.03 -9.45 -4.22
CA MET A 1 -8.24 -9.41 -2.96
C MET A 1 -7.82 -8.00 -2.62
N LEU A 2 -7.65 -7.16 -3.65
CA LEU A 2 -7.29 -5.75 -3.53
C LEU A 2 -8.12 -4.94 -2.50
N ASP A 3 -9.45 -4.98 -2.53
CA ASP A 3 -10.28 -4.16 -1.62
C ASP A 3 -10.02 -4.47 -0.14
N TYR A 4 -9.83 -5.77 0.17
CA TYR A 4 -9.47 -6.19 1.52
C TYR A 4 -8.06 -5.71 1.90
N THR A 5 -7.10 -5.80 0.98
CA THR A 5 -5.76 -5.24 1.18
C THR A 5 -5.82 -3.74 1.49
N ILE A 6 -6.55 -2.96 0.69
CA ILE A 6 -6.70 -1.52 0.88
C ILE A 6 -7.28 -1.23 2.26
N LEU A 7 -8.37 -1.90 2.64
CA LEU A 7 -8.99 -1.74 3.96
C LEU A 7 -8.00 -2.00 5.11
N ILE A 8 -7.15 -3.02 4.99
CA ILE A 8 -6.14 -3.33 6.01
C ILE A 8 -5.05 -2.26 6.04
N LEU A 9 -4.55 -1.83 4.88
CA LEU A 9 -3.51 -0.80 4.78
C LEU A 9 -3.98 0.54 5.35
N GLU A 10 -5.21 0.96 5.08
CA GLU A 10 -5.84 2.15 5.69
C GLU A 10 -5.91 2.02 7.21
N LYS A 11 -6.34 0.85 7.72
CA LYS A 11 -6.45 0.62 9.16
C LYS A 11 -5.12 0.69 9.89
N VAL A 12 -4.02 0.35 9.24
CA VAL A 12 -2.70 0.30 9.86
C VAL A 12 -1.79 1.46 9.44
N SER A 13 -2.30 2.42 8.66
CA SER A 13 -1.50 3.53 8.11
C SER A 13 -0.86 4.41 9.17
N PHE A 14 -1.46 4.47 10.36
CA PHE A 14 -0.91 5.22 11.50
C PHE A 14 0.39 4.62 12.08
N ALA A 15 0.76 3.39 11.72
CA ALA A 15 1.90 2.67 12.28
C ALA A 15 2.81 2.14 11.15
N PRO A 16 3.89 2.87 10.78
CA PRO A 16 4.74 2.52 9.62
C PRO A 16 5.29 1.09 9.63
N LEU A 17 5.68 0.59 10.81
CA LEU A 17 6.17 -0.80 10.95
C LEU A 17 5.08 -1.85 10.69
N LEU A 18 3.82 -1.57 11.04
CA LEU A 18 2.71 -2.47 10.77
C LEU A 18 2.27 -2.35 9.31
N PHE A 19 2.22 -1.12 8.80
CA PHE A 19 1.95 -0.83 7.39
C PHE A 19 2.92 -1.57 6.46
N SER A 20 4.23 -1.48 6.72
CA SER A 20 5.26 -2.18 5.94
C SER A 20 5.02 -3.69 5.88
N LYS A 21 4.64 -4.31 7.01
CA LYS A 21 4.35 -5.76 7.07
C LYS A 21 3.12 -6.15 6.27
N GLU A 22 2.04 -5.38 6.36
CA GLU A 22 0.81 -5.65 5.60
C GLU A 22 1.00 -5.35 4.10
N LEU A 23 1.79 -4.32 3.76
CA LEU A 23 2.15 -4.01 2.38
C LEU A 23 2.98 -5.14 1.76
N GLN A 24 3.96 -5.69 2.49
CA GLN A 24 4.74 -6.83 2.03
C GLN A 24 3.85 -8.07 1.78
N LYS A 25 2.91 -8.36 2.69
CA LYS A 25 1.93 -9.45 2.48
C LYS A 25 1.08 -9.21 1.23
N ALA A 26 0.65 -7.97 1.00
CA ALA A 26 -0.09 -7.61 -0.20
C ALA A 26 0.73 -7.89 -1.47
N MET A 27 2.00 -7.50 -1.51
CA MET A 27 2.89 -7.75 -2.66
C MET A 27 3.08 -9.24 -2.97
N HIS A 28 2.96 -10.13 -1.98
CA HIS A 28 3.03 -11.58 -2.18
C HIS A 28 1.69 -12.24 -2.52
N THR A 29 0.56 -11.59 -2.19
CA THR A 29 -0.77 -12.19 -2.31
C THR A 29 -1.50 -11.72 -3.56
N LEU A 30 -1.29 -10.46 -3.95
CA LEU A 30 -1.98 -9.84 -5.07
C LEU A 30 -1.39 -10.29 -6.40
N THR A 31 -2.27 -10.36 -7.41
CA THR A 31 -1.85 -10.55 -8.80
C THR A 31 -1.08 -9.32 -9.31
N PRO A 32 -0.28 -9.44 -10.39
CA PRO A 32 0.41 -8.28 -10.98
C PRO A 32 -0.53 -7.12 -11.35
N GLU A 33 -1.73 -7.42 -11.86
CA GLU A 33 -2.73 -6.41 -12.18
C GLU A 33 -3.26 -5.71 -10.92
N GLU A 34 -3.53 -6.47 -9.85
CA GLU A 34 -3.95 -5.90 -8.57
C GLU A 34 -2.83 -5.06 -7.93
N ILE A 35 -1.56 -5.44 -8.07
CA ILE A 35 -0.42 -4.64 -7.59
C ILE A 35 -0.35 -3.29 -8.33
N GLN A 36 -0.59 -3.26 -9.65
CA GLN A 36 -0.66 -2.00 -10.39
C GLN A 36 -1.80 -1.11 -9.91
N LYS A 37 -2.97 -1.69 -9.63
CA LYS A 37 -4.12 -0.95 -9.07
C LYS A 37 -3.84 -0.46 -7.65
N LEU A 38 -3.19 -1.29 -6.82
CA LEU A 38 -2.75 -0.93 -5.48
C LEU A 38 -1.78 0.26 -5.51
N GLY A 39 -0.82 0.27 -6.44
CA GLY A 39 0.13 1.37 -6.58
C GLY A 39 -0.54 2.70 -6.93
N LYS A 40 -1.51 2.69 -7.85
CA LYS A 40 -2.30 3.89 -8.17
C LYS A 40 -3.04 4.42 -6.94
N TRP A 41 -3.77 3.53 -6.25
CA TRP A 41 -4.45 3.88 -5.01
C TRP A 41 -3.48 4.44 -3.96
N PHE A 42 -2.32 3.80 -3.78
CA PHE A 42 -1.34 4.19 -2.77
C PHE A 42 -0.73 5.57 -3.05
N LEU A 43 -0.40 5.87 -4.32
CA LEU A 43 0.14 7.18 -4.70
C LEU A 43 -0.87 8.31 -4.48
N ASP A 44 -2.16 8.06 -4.66
CA ASP A 44 -3.22 9.02 -4.33
C ASP A 44 -3.41 9.13 -2.81
N TYR A 45 -3.49 8.00 -2.10
CA TYR A 45 -3.71 7.92 -0.66
C TYR A 45 -2.58 8.60 0.14
N SER A 46 -1.33 8.45 -0.30
CA SER A 46 -0.15 9.03 0.36
C SER A 46 -0.01 10.54 0.19
N GLN A 47 -0.83 11.20 -0.65
CA GLN A 47 -0.84 12.67 -0.74
C GLN A 47 -1.30 13.34 0.56
N SER A 48 -2.20 12.68 1.30
CA SER A 48 -2.68 13.14 2.62
C SER A 48 -2.01 12.41 3.80
N HIS A 49 -1.13 11.45 3.54
CA HIS A 49 -0.45 10.61 4.52
C HIS A 49 1.06 10.59 4.25
N THR A 50 1.70 11.76 4.38
CA THR A 50 3.11 11.97 4.04
C THR A 50 4.08 11.09 4.83
N GLU A 51 3.66 10.56 5.98
CA GLU A 51 4.41 9.58 6.77
C GLU A 51 4.64 8.26 6.02
N LEU A 52 3.87 7.98 4.97
CA LEU A 52 4.00 6.79 4.12
C LEU A 52 4.90 7.02 2.90
N ASP A 53 5.45 8.22 2.71
CA ASP A 53 6.20 8.58 1.50
C ASP A 53 7.39 7.67 1.22
N GLU A 54 7.99 7.10 2.27
CA GLU A 54 9.09 6.13 2.14
C GLU A 54 8.70 4.88 1.33
N PHE A 55 7.43 4.51 1.29
CA PHE A 55 6.93 3.36 0.53
C PHE A 55 6.62 3.69 -0.93
N LYS A 56 6.58 4.98 -1.34
CA LYS A 56 6.30 5.38 -2.74
C LYS A 56 7.28 4.77 -3.72
N ILE A 57 8.55 4.61 -3.32
CA ILE A 57 9.60 4.00 -4.15
C ILE A 57 9.23 2.58 -4.65
N LEU A 58 8.35 1.86 -3.96
CA LEU A 58 7.90 0.52 -4.36
C LEU A 58 6.96 0.55 -5.57
N PHE A 59 6.37 1.71 -5.89
CA PHE A 59 5.36 1.89 -6.94
C PHE A 59 5.79 2.87 -8.04
N LEU A 60 6.99 3.46 -7.91
CA LEU A 60 7.58 4.32 -8.93
C LEU A 60 8.43 3.45 -9.87
N ASN A 61 7.80 2.88 -10.91
CA ASN A 61 8.43 2.29 -12.09
C ASN A 61 7.52 2.43 -13.30
#